data_AF-A0A7D9KFW0-F1
#
_entry.id   AF-A0A7D9KFW0-F1
#
_cell.length_a   1.000
_cell.length_b   1.000
_cell.length_c   1.000
_cell.angle_alpha   90.00
_cell.angle_beta   90.00
_cell.angle_gamma   90.00
#
_symmetry.space_group_name_H-M   'P 1'
#
loop_
_entity.id
_entity.type
_entity.pdbx_description
1 polymer ?
#
loop_
_entity_poly.entity_id
_entity_poly.type
_entity_poly.pdbx_seq_one_letter_code
_entity_poly.pdbx_strand_id
1 'polypeptide(L)'
;MSESSEALKAAKIQRPSAKAVLTRLGKALNHLCENERPAEEVSDYLIKVEQAFDNVVSKHELYANLIDQDEQFEQEEQWLDECQTFFLKLDIDAKCYIENVSAKISKSSLEENPQNSSGMIGMQNTPSASNTSPEISEPSISNENNVIDISTPQENPSINDEVSIESVNSPPEFLQNNLEQNASQSASQPEVSNEAGPAYNSTPCGFRMEKPKLPKFCGDVREYAIFRADFKHAIESRYSKRDAITLLRTCLKEKPLELIKGIGSDYDAAWEYLDSIYGDPRFVSDTITQDIAKFKPLEEGEDVRFCDLVHL
;
A
#
# COMPACT_ATOMS: atom_id res chain seq x y z
N MET A 1 -37.24 18.31 -14.96
CA MET A 1 -35.97 19.07 -15.11
C MET A 1 -35.30 19.42 -13.77
N SER A 2 -35.87 19.09 -12.60
CA SER A 2 -35.34 19.53 -11.29
C SER A 2 -34.30 18.58 -10.66
N GLU A 3 -34.53 17.26 -10.70
CA GLU A 3 -33.73 16.31 -9.90
C GLU A 3 -32.28 16.15 -10.37
N SER A 4 -32.02 16.11 -11.69
CA SER A 4 -30.65 15.98 -12.23
C SER A 4 -29.78 17.21 -11.91
N SER A 5 -30.35 18.41 -11.94
CA SER A 5 -29.64 19.66 -11.61
C SER A 5 -29.29 19.77 -10.13
N GLU A 6 -30.16 19.27 -9.24
CA GLU A 6 -29.90 19.22 -7.80
C GLU A 6 -28.85 18.17 -7.44
N ALA A 7 -28.89 16.99 -8.06
CA ALA A 7 -27.88 15.94 -7.89
C ALA A 7 -26.48 16.41 -8.32
N LEU A 8 -26.38 17.11 -9.46
CA LEU A 8 -25.12 17.67 -9.95
C LEU A 8 -24.51 18.67 -8.96
N LYS A 9 -25.33 19.58 -8.42
CA LYS A 9 -24.88 20.57 -7.42
C LYS A 9 -24.44 19.90 -6.11
N ALA A 10 -25.19 18.91 -5.64
CA ALA A 10 -24.85 18.16 -4.44
C ALA A 10 -23.53 17.39 -4.60
N ALA A 11 -23.33 16.72 -5.74
CA ALA A 11 -22.10 16.00 -6.05
C ALA A 11 -20.89 16.93 -6.13
N LYS A 12 -21.05 18.13 -6.72
CA LYS A 12 -19.98 19.14 -6.81
C LYS A 12 -19.44 19.57 -5.44
N ILE A 13 -20.31 19.71 -4.45
CA ILE A 13 -19.94 20.20 -3.10
C ILE A 13 -19.17 19.13 -2.29
N GLN A 14 -19.39 17.85 -2.58
CA GLN A 14 -18.74 16.76 -1.82
C GLN A 14 -17.24 16.62 -2.14
N ARG A 15 -16.82 16.95 -3.36
CA ARG A 15 -15.43 16.73 -3.81
C ARG A 15 -14.41 17.66 -3.14
N PRO A 16 -14.66 18.98 -2.98
CA PRO A 16 -13.78 19.86 -2.20
C PRO A 16 -13.63 19.41 -0.75
N SER A 17 -14.70 18.88 -0.14
CA SER A 17 -14.65 18.35 1.22
C SER A 17 -13.72 17.14 1.32
N ALA A 18 -13.81 16.20 0.38
CA ALA A 18 -12.89 15.06 0.30
C ALA A 18 -11.43 15.52 0.07
N LYS A 19 -11.20 16.48 -0.83
CA LYS A 19 -9.86 17.08 -1.08
C LYS A 19 -9.28 17.74 0.17
N ALA A 20 -10.13 18.39 0.97
CA ALA A 20 -9.70 19.00 2.24
C ALA A 20 -9.23 17.95 3.25
N VAL A 21 -9.90 16.79 3.31
CA VAL A 21 -9.47 15.66 4.15
C VAL A 21 -8.12 15.12 3.67
N LEU A 22 -7.97 14.87 2.36
CA LEU A 22 -6.70 14.44 1.76
C LEU A 22 -5.57 15.43 2.09
N THR A 23 -5.81 16.73 1.92
CA THR A 23 -4.81 17.77 2.22
C THR A 23 -4.43 17.78 3.70
N ARG A 24 -5.39 17.65 4.61
CA ARG A 24 -5.13 17.65 6.05
C ARG A 24 -4.30 16.43 6.47
N LEU A 25 -4.64 15.25 5.96
CA LEU A 25 -3.89 14.03 6.22
C LEU A 25 -2.50 14.09 5.59
N GLY A 26 -2.37 14.59 4.35
CA GLY A 26 -1.07 14.78 3.70
C GLY A 26 -0.12 15.68 4.50
N LYS A 27 -0.63 16.79 5.07
CA LYS A 27 0.16 17.65 5.96
C LYS A 27 0.61 16.93 7.22
N ALA A 28 -0.26 16.12 7.82
CA ALA A 28 0.08 15.35 9.01
C ALA A 28 1.10 14.24 8.69
N LEU A 29 0.98 13.57 7.54
CA LEU A 29 1.97 12.59 7.07
C LEU A 29 3.36 13.23 6.92
N ASN A 30 3.44 14.38 6.26
CA ASN A 30 4.69 15.13 6.16
C ASN A 30 5.28 15.46 7.52
N HIS A 31 4.44 15.89 8.47
CA HIS A 31 4.87 16.15 9.83
C HIS A 31 5.44 14.90 10.52
N LEU A 32 4.86 13.72 10.32
CA LEU A 32 5.40 12.48 10.86
C LEU A 32 6.78 12.14 10.25
N CYS A 33 6.95 12.33 8.94
CA CYS A 33 8.24 12.14 8.27
C CYS A 33 9.31 13.15 8.76
N GLU A 34 8.94 14.42 8.92
CA GLU A 34 9.83 15.49 9.41
C GLU A 34 10.32 15.25 10.84
N ASN A 35 9.49 14.62 11.69
CA ASN A 35 9.82 14.32 13.07
C ASN A 35 10.47 12.94 13.27
N GLU A 36 10.98 12.33 12.18
CA GLU A 36 11.67 11.04 12.19
C GLU A 36 10.90 9.92 12.93
N ARG A 37 9.57 9.88 12.75
CA ARG A 37 8.70 8.89 13.40
C ARG A 37 8.98 7.46 12.88
N PRO A 38 8.72 6.42 13.68
CA PRO A 38 8.95 5.04 13.25
C PRO A 38 8.26 4.69 11.93
N ALA A 39 8.89 3.81 11.14
CA ALA A 39 8.40 3.41 9.82
C ALA A 39 6.97 2.84 9.84
N GLU A 40 6.63 2.06 10.88
CA GLU A 40 5.30 1.49 11.06
C GLU A 40 4.22 2.57 11.23
N GLU A 41 4.48 3.59 12.07
CA GLU A 41 3.54 4.71 12.29
C GLU A 41 3.32 5.54 11.01
N VAL A 42 4.40 5.79 10.25
CA VAL A 42 4.30 6.50 8.96
C VAL A 42 3.53 5.66 7.93
N SER A 43 3.74 4.34 7.91
CA SER A 43 3.01 3.42 7.03
C SER A 43 1.51 3.40 7.33
N ASP A 44 1.12 3.31 8.60
CA ASP A 44 -0.29 3.36 9.03
C ASP A 44 -0.96 4.67 8.63
N TYR A 45 -0.22 5.78 8.69
CA TYR A 45 -0.72 7.08 8.29
C TYR A 45 -0.82 7.21 6.77
N LEU A 46 0.11 6.64 6.01
CA LEU A 46 0.07 6.59 4.55
C LEU A 46 -1.19 5.87 4.07
N ILE A 47 -1.58 4.75 4.68
CA ILE A 47 -2.82 4.03 4.36
C ILE A 47 -4.05 4.95 4.51
N LYS A 48 -4.08 5.82 5.51
CA LYS A 48 -5.18 6.79 5.69
C LYS A 48 -5.20 7.86 4.59
N VAL A 49 -4.03 8.26 4.09
CA VAL A 49 -3.92 9.19 2.95
C VAL A 49 -4.41 8.51 1.67
N GLU A 50 -4.04 7.26 1.42
CA GLU A 50 -4.51 6.45 0.29
C GLU A 50 -6.05 6.35 0.29
N GLN A 51 -6.65 5.96 1.41
CA GLN A 51 -8.12 5.90 1.57
C GLN A 51 -8.79 7.26 1.34
N ALA A 52 -8.15 8.36 1.74
CA ALA A 52 -8.69 9.69 1.50
C ALA A 52 -8.63 10.08 0.03
N PHE A 53 -7.60 9.65 -0.71
CA PHE A 53 -7.50 9.85 -2.15
C PHE A 53 -8.55 9.01 -2.90
N ASP A 54 -8.73 7.74 -2.54
CA ASP A 54 -9.79 6.88 -3.12
C ASP A 54 -11.18 7.50 -2.95
N ASN A 55 -11.43 8.13 -1.81
CA ASN A 55 -12.66 8.88 -1.58
C ASN A 55 -12.77 10.13 -2.49
N VAL A 56 -11.67 10.86 -2.71
CA VAL A 56 -11.66 11.99 -3.68
C VAL A 56 -12.03 11.49 -5.08
N VAL A 57 -11.41 10.40 -5.55
CA VAL A 57 -11.69 9.78 -6.86
C VAL A 57 -13.16 9.35 -6.93
N SER A 58 -13.64 8.62 -5.93
CA SER A 58 -15.03 8.13 -5.89
C SER A 58 -16.05 9.28 -5.96
N LYS A 59 -15.82 10.38 -5.23
CA LYS A 59 -16.69 11.56 -5.30
C LYS A 59 -16.57 12.28 -6.63
N HIS A 60 -15.39 12.27 -7.24
CA HIS A 60 -15.14 12.84 -8.56
C HIS A 60 -15.88 12.12 -9.67
N GLU A 61 -15.76 10.80 -9.75
CA GLU A 61 -16.47 9.98 -10.74
C GLU A 61 -17.99 10.19 -10.67
N LEU A 62 -18.56 10.26 -9.46
CA LEU A 62 -19.98 10.54 -9.27
C LEU A 62 -20.41 11.90 -9.83
N TYR A 63 -19.57 12.92 -9.73
CA TYR A 63 -19.85 14.22 -10.33
C TYR A 63 -19.60 14.23 -11.84
N ALA A 64 -18.49 13.64 -12.28
CA ALA A 64 -18.08 13.58 -13.68
C ALA A 64 -19.14 12.88 -14.55
N ASN A 65 -19.76 11.82 -14.04
CA ASN A 65 -20.87 11.11 -14.67
C ASN A 65 -22.15 11.96 -14.87
N LEU A 66 -22.26 13.11 -14.19
CA LEU A 66 -23.40 14.02 -14.29
C LEU A 66 -23.10 15.24 -15.17
N ILE A 67 -21.88 15.37 -15.69
CA ILE A 67 -21.48 16.48 -16.57
C ILE A 67 -21.84 16.11 -18.02
N ASP A 68 -22.76 16.88 -18.61
CA ASP A 68 -23.18 16.68 -20.01
C ASP A 68 -22.35 17.52 -21.02
N GLN A 69 -21.45 18.39 -20.54
CA GLN A 69 -20.66 19.30 -21.36
C GLN A 69 -19.18 18.92 -21.35
N ASP A 70 -18.64 18.52 -22.52
CA ASP A 70 -17.26 18.05 -22.68
C ASP A 70 -16.21 19.03 -22.13
N GLU A 71 -16.34 20.33 -22.41
CA GLU A 71 -15.43 21.37 -21.91
C GLU A 71 -15.42 21.46 -20.37
N GLN A 72 -16.59 21.33 -19.73
CA GLN A 72 -16.69 21.35 -18.28
C GLN A 72 -16.11 20.07 -17.67
N PHE A 73 -16.24 18.93 -18.37
CA PHE A 73 -15.64 17.68 -17.96
C PHE A 73 -14.11 17.74 -18.01
N GLU A 74 -13.53 18.27 -19.09
CA GLU A 74 -12.07 18.42 -19.23
C GLU A 74 -11.45 19.31 -18.13
N GLN A 75 -12.07 20.46 -17.85
CA GLN A 75 -11.63 21.33 -16.75
C GLN A 75 -11.71 20.62 -15.40
N GLU A 76 -12.68 19.74 -15.23
CA GLU A 76 -12.84 18.99 -14.00
C GLU A 76 -11.83 17.84 -13.89
N GLU A 77 -11.54 17.13 -14.97
CA GLU A 77 -10.47 16.13 -15.00
C GLU A 77 -9.11 16.74 -14.64
N GLN A 78 -8.85 17.98 -15.06
CA GLN A 78 -7.63 18.71 -14.66
C GLN A 78 -7.57 18.93 -13.15
N TRP A 79 -8.70 19.18 -12.46
CA TRP A 79 -8.74 19.26 -11.00
C TRP A 79 -8.39 17.93 -10.33
N LEU A 80 -8.82 16.80 -10.92
CA LEU A 80 -8.46 15.47 -10.40
C LEU A 80 -6.96 15.19 -10.63
N ASP A 81 -6.40 15.58 -11.77
CA ASP A 81 -4.98 15.45 -12.09
C ASP A 81 -4.10 16.21 -11.07
N GLU A 82 -4.50 17.41 -10.66
CA GLU A 82 -3.85 18.14 -9.56
C GLU A 82 -3.88 17.36 -8.23
N CYS A 83 -5.03 16.76 -7.91
CA CYS A 83 -5.18 15.98 -6.69
C CYS A 83 -4.33 14.70 -6.73
N GLN A 84 -4.27 14.04 -7.88
CA GLN A 84 -3.47 12.85 -8.12
C GLN A 84 -1.98 13.18 -8.04
N THR A 85 -1.53 14.27 -8.64
CA THR A 85 -0.15 14.74 -8.56
C THR A 85 0.26 15.02 -7.12
N PHE A 86 -0.61 15.68 -6.34
CA PHE A 86 -0.38 15.93 -4.92
C PHE A 86 -0.26 14.62 -4.12
N PHE A 87 -1.16 13.67 -4.35
CA PHE A 87 -1.15 12.37 -3.68
C PHE A 87 0.11 11.56 -4.03
N LEU A 88 0.45 11.43 -5.31
CA LEU A 88 1.62 10.67 -5.77
C LEU A 88 2.92 11.22 -5.16
N LYS A 89 3.04 12.54 -5.04
CA LYS A 89 4.18 13.15 -4.37
C LYS A 89 4.27 12.70 -2.90
N LEU A 90 3.17 12.78 -2.16
CA LEU A 90 3.12 12.33 -0.75
C LEU A 90 3.46 10.85 -0.62
N ASP A 91 2.92 10.02 -1.50
CA ASP A 91 3.12 8.57 -1.49
C ASP A 91 4.59 8.21 -1.71
N ILE A 92 5.22 8.80 -2.73
CA ILE A 92 6.64 8.60 -3.04
C ILE A 92 7.51 9.09 -1.88
N ASP A 93 7.25 10.29 -1.35
CA ASP A 93 8.04 10.88 -0.27
C ASP A 93 7.97 10.00 1.00
N ALA A 94 6.78 9.51 1.36
CA ALA A 94 6.58 8.64 2.52
C ALA A 94 7.20 7.25 2.35
N LYS A 95 7.07 6.62 1.18
CA LYS A 95 7.69 5.32 0.89
C LYS A 95 9.22 5.41 0.91
N CYS A 96 9.79 6.46 0.29
CA CYS A 96 11.23 6.72 0.36
C CYS A 96 11.72 6.89 1.81
N TYR A 97 10.95 7.59 2.64
CA TYR A 97 11.24 7.74 4.07
C TYR A 97 11.25 6.39 4.80
N ILE A 98 10.20 5.58 4.63
CA ILE A 98 10.06 4.26 5.26
C ILE A 98 11.23 3.33 4.88
N GLU A 99 11.62 3.29 3.60
CA GLU A 99 12.75 2.51 3.12
C GLU A 99 14.07 2.97 3.75
N ASN A 100 14.28 4.29 3.87
CA ASN A 100 15.47 4.85 4.49
C ASN A 100 15.55 4.51 6.00
N VAL A 101 14.44 4.60 6.73
CA VAL A 101 14.38 4.20 8.14
C VAL A 101 14.70 2.70 8.29
N SER A 102 14.11 1.86 7.45
CA SER A 102 14.35 0.40 7.45
C SER A 102 15.81 0.06 7.14
N ALA A 103 16.44 0.79 6.21
CA ALA A 103 17.85 0.64 5.89
C ALA A 103 18.77 1.09 7.04
N LYS A 104 18.42 2.17 7.76
CA LYS A 104 19.17 2.62 8.95
C LYS A 104 19.15 1.57 10.06
N ILE A 105 17.99 0.99 10.35
CA ILE A 105 17.83 -0.09 11.34
C ILE A 105 18.72 -1.29 10.98
N SER A 106 18.66 -1.71 9.71
CA SER A 106 19.44 -2.85 9.21
C SER A 106 20.96 -2.65 9.31
N LYS A 107 21.45 -1.40 9.15
CA LYS A 107 22.88 -1.06 9.31
C LYS A 107 23.30 -0.96 10.77
N SER A 108 22.44 -0.44 11.65
CA SER A 108 22.74 -0.31 13.09
C SER A 108 22.87 -1.65 13.82
N SER A 109 22.24 -2.71 13.32
CA SER A 109 22.28 -4.06 13.92
C SER A 109 23.57 -4.85 13.62
N LEU A 110 24.52 -4.31 12.84
CA LEU A 110 25.75 -5.03 12.42
C LEU A 110 27.05 -4.48 13.04
N GLU A 111 26.97 -3.45 13.89
CA GLU A 111 28.11 -2.89 14.62
C GLU A 111 28.04 -3.25 16.13
N GLU A 112 28.17 -4.54 16.47
CA GLU A 112 28.65 -4.94 17.80
C GLU A 112 30.11 -5.39 17.69
N ASN A 113 31.01 -4.52 18.15
CA ASN A 113 32.45 -4.73 18.21
C ASN A 113 32.81 -5.73 19.33
N PRO A 114 33.63 -6.77 19.10
CA PRO A 114 34.08 -7.69 20.14
C PRO A 114 35.34 -7.19 20.87
N GLN A 115 35.44 -7.57 22.15
CA GLN A 115 36.62 -7.56 23.05
C GLN A 115 36.83 -6.35 23.99
N ASN A 116 36.59 -6.56 25.30
CA ASN A 116 37.71 -6.84 26.20
C ASN A 116 37.30 -7.79 27.33
N SER A 117 38.26 -8.61 27.75
CA SER A 117 38.18 -9.58 28.84
C SER A 117 39.28 -9.24 29.83
N SER A 118 38.98 -9.49 31.12
CA SER A 118 39.88 -9.92 32.19
C SER A 118 40.18 -8.91 33.31
N GLY A 119 39.90 -9.31 34.57
CA GLY A 119 40.51 -8.68 35.75
C GLY A 119 39.80 -8.79 37.12
N MET A 120 39.77 -9.99 37.71
CA MET A 120 40.02 -10.29 39.15
C MET A 120 39.17 -9.72 40.33
N ILE A 121 38.46 -10.64 41.01
CA ILE A 121 38.43 -11.01 42.46
C ILE A 121 38.25 -9.94 43.59
N GLY A 122 37.28 -10.21 44.49
CA GLY A 122 37.29 -9.82 45.92
C GLY A 122 35.88 -9.74 46.55
N MET A 123 35.18 -10.86 46.80
CA MET A 123 35.10 -11.57 48.10
C MET A 123 34.93 -10.69 49.34
N GLN A 124 33.71 -10.64 49.93
CA GLN A 124 33.46 -11.07 51.32
C GLN A 124 31.98 -11.00 51.75
N ASN A 125 31.64 -11.99 52.58
CA ASN A 125 30.33 -12.45 53.05
C ASN A 125 29.77 -11.63 54.22
N THR A 126 28.44 -11.61 54.41
CA THR A 126 27.68 -12.34 55.47
C THR A 126 26.29 -11.73 55.72
N PRO A 127 25.33 -12.51 56.30
CA PRO A 127 23.89 -12.30 56.14
C PRO A 127 23.21 -11.78 57.41
N SER A 128 21.98 -11.26 57.29
CA SER A 128 20.96 -11.42 58.35
C SER A 128 19.56 -11.07 57.86
N ALA A 129 18.65 -11.97 58.22
CA ALA A 129 17.21 -11.91 58.03
C ALA A 129 16.55 -10.81 58.89
N SER A 130 15.37 -10.34 58.47
CA SER A 130 14.12 -10.52 59.22
C SER A 130 12.94 -9.85 58.53
N ASN A 131 11.82 -10.56 58.62
CA ASN A 131 10.45 -10.20 58.25
C ASN A 131 10.01 -8.85 58.80
N THR A 132 8.99 -8.23 58.18
CA THR A 132 7.68 -7.86 58.81
C THR A 132 6.80 -7.09 57.79
N SER A 133 5.65 -7.65 57.41
CA SER A 133 4.43 -6.92 57.03
C SER A 133 3.64 -6.56 58.31
N PRO A 134 2.87 -5.46 58.36
CA PRO A 134 1.45 -5.45 57.94
C PRO A 134 1.05 -4.13 57.20
N GLU A 135 0.21 -4.13 56.17
CA GLU A 135 -1.27 -4.21 56.10
C GLU A 135 -2.03 -2.85 56.23
N ILE A 136 -2.88 -2.60 55.21
CA ILE A 136 -4.12 -1.78 55.07
C ILE A 136 -4.06 -0.24 55.14
N SER A 137 -4.47 0.43 54.04
CA SER A 137 -5.81 1.10 53.92
C SER A 137 -5.99 1.83 52.57
N GLU A 138 -7.05 1.45 51.84
CA GLU A 138 -7.72 2.28 50.81
C GLU A 138 -8.41 3.51 51.45
N PRO A 139 -8.96 4.45 50.66
CA PRO A 139 -10.36 4.29 50.26
C PRO A 139 -10.69 4.67 48.80
N SER A 140 -11.78 4.07 48.33
CA SER A 140 -12.51 4.24 47.07
C SER A 140 -13.30 5.56 46.96
N ILE A 141 -13.83 5.86 45.76
CA ILE A 141 -15.10 6.55 45.34
C ILE A 141 -14.87 6.99 43.87
N SER A 142 -15.35 6.34 42.80
CA SER A 142 -16.70 6.17 42.23
C SER A 142 -17.29 7.37 41.46
N ASN A 143 -17.77 7.06 40.24
CA ASN A 143 -18.76 7.74 39.36
C ASN A 143 -18.27 8.96 38.54
N GLU A 144 -18.77 9.29 37.34
CA GLU A 144 -19.66 8.69 36.33
C GLU A 144 -19.52 9.54 35.04
N ASN A 145 -19.75 8.92 33.88
CA ASN A 145 -20.37 9.43 32.64
C ASN A 145 -20.37 10.94 32.33
N ASN A 146 -19.89 11.33 31.14
CA ASN A 146 -20.71 12.19 30.29
C ASN A 146 -20.41 12.09 28.78
N VAL A 147 -21.46 11.73 28.05
CA VAL A 147 -21.69 11.87 26.62
C VAL A 147 -22.24 13.28 26.40
N ILE A 148 -21.77 14.01 25.38
CA ILE A 148 -22.46 15.24 24.93
C ILE A 148 -22.59 15.23 23.41
N ASP A 149 -23.78 14.82 22.99
CA ASP A 149 -24.51 15.30 21.83
C ASP A 149 -25.06 16.71 22.15
N ILE A 150 -25.17 17.60 21.15
CA ILE A 150 -26.22 18.63 21.05
C ILE A 150 -26.09 19.37 19.70
N SER A 151 -27.18 19.27 18.92
CA SER A 151 -27.52 20.15 17.81
C SER A 151 -28.13 21.47 18.32
N THR A 152 -27.92 22.53 17.54
CA THR A 152 -28.61 23.84 17.35
C THR A 152 -30.02 24.07 17.97
N PRO A 153 -30.54 25.32 18.18
CA PRO A 153 -30.46 26.47 17.25
C PRO A 153 -30.49 27.94 17.81
N GLN A 154 -30.13 28.89 16.91
CA GLN A 154 -30.65 30.28 16.72
C GLN A 154 -30.44 31.39 17.78
N GLU A 155 -29.76 32.48 17.41
CA GLU A 155 -30.33 33.84 17.19
C GLU A 155 -29.25 34.90 16.85
N ASN A 156 -29.57 35.76 15.86
CA ASN A 156 -28.86 36.97 15.44
C ASN A 156 -29.07 38.12 16.46
N PRO A 157 -28.20 39.15 16.49
CA PRO A 157 -28.54 40.37 15.74
C PRO A 157 -27.37 41.05 14.99
N SER A 158 -27.74 41.67 13.87
CA SER A 158 -26.96 42.57 13.01
C SER A 158 -26.39 43.80 13.71
N ILE A 159 -25.21 44.25 13.28
CA ILE A 159 -24.92 45.69 13.02
C ILE A 159 -24.05 45.79 11.75
N ASN A 160 -24.48 46.67 10.85
CA ASN A 160 -23.89 47.01 9.57
C ASN A 160 -22.70 47.97 9.75
N ASP A 161 -21.72 47.92 8.85
CA ASP A 161 -21.06 49.12 8.35
C ASP A 161 -20.72 48.93 6.86
N GLU A 162 -21.13 49.94 6.11
CA GLU A 162 -21.19 50.06 4.66
C GLU A 162 -20.02 50.94 4.19
N VAL A 163 -19.21 50.47 3.23
CA VAL A 163 -18.53 51.36 2.27
C VAL A 163 -18.40 50.66 0.91
N SER A 164 -19.15 51.21 -0.05
CA SER A 164 -19.09 50.99 -1.51
C SER A 164 -17.82 51.54 -2.14
N ILE A 165 -17.24 50.87 -3.15
CA ILE A 165 -16.69 51.53 -4.36
C ILE A 165 -16.79 50.58 -5.58
N GLU A 166 -17.23 51.16 -6.70
CA GLU A 166 -17.50 50.60 -8.03
C GLU A 166 -16.27 50.21 -8.88
N SER A 167 -16.62 49.45 -9.93
CA SER A 167 -15.89 48.96 -11.11
C SER A 167 -15.07 49.98 -11.92
N VAL A 168 -13.93 49.54 -12.49
CA VAL A 168 -13.41 50.05 -13.78
C VAL A 168 -12.60 49.00 -14.57
N ASN A 169 -12.74 49.09 -15.89
CA ASN A 169 -12.36 48.20 -17.00
C ASN A 169 -10.85 48.02 -17.32
N SER A 170 -10.51 46.78 -17.71
CA SER A 170 -9.77 46.28 -18.91
C SER A 170 -8.38 46.88 -19.35
N PRO A 171 -7.71 46.36 -20.41
CA PRO A 171 -6.61 45.38 -20.36
C PRO A 171 -5.35 45.85 -21.15
N PRO A 172 -4.38 44.96 -21.50
CA PRO A 172 -3.80 45.08 -22.85
C PRO A 172 -3.52 43.75 -23.59
N GLU A 173 -3.93 43.69 -24.86
CA GLU A 173 -3.26 43.01 -25.99
C GLU A 173 -2.05 43.88 -26.45
N PHE A 174 -1.03 43.52 -27.24
CA PHE A 174 -0.88 42.73 -28.48
C PHE A 174 0.66 42.46 -28.60
N LEU A 175 1.15 41.42 -29.29
CA LEU A 175 1.39 41.44 -30.74
C LEU A 175 1.47 40.04 -31.35
N GLN A 176 0.74 39.90 -32.45
CA GLN A 176 0.59 38.78 -33.38
C GLN A 176 1.47 38.97 -34.61
N ASN A 177 1.93 37.87 -35.24
CA ASN A 177 1.82 37.54 -36.68
C ASN A 177 2.78 36.37 -37.02
N ASN A 178 2.29 35.16 -37.35
CA ASN A 178 1.79 34.65 -38.67
C ASN A 178 2.90 34.59 -39.73
N LEU A 179 3.10 33.59 -40.61
CA LEU A 179 2.42 32.37 -41.09
C LEU A 179 3.52 31.64 -41.95
N GLU A 180 3.64 30.31 -42.06
CA GLU A 180 3.19 29.54 -43.25
C GLU A 180 3.61 28.05 -43.15
N GLN A 181 2.61 27.18 -43.32
CA GLN A 181 2.55 25.95 -44.15
C GLN A 181 3.84 25.19 -44.50
N ASN A 182 3.88 23.85 -44.26
CA ASN A 182 3.52 22.85 -45.29
C ASN A 182 3.54 21.41 -44.74
N ALA A 183 2.84 20.53 -45.46
CA ALA A 183 2.47 19.18 -45.14
C ALA A 183 3.46 18.08 -45.64
N SER A 184 3.19 16.86 -45.15
CA SER A 184 3.30 15.57 -45.86
C SER A 184 4.53 14.67 -45.64
N GLN A 185 4.23 13.50 -45.04
CA GLN A 185 4.51 12.14 -45.52
C GLN A 185 5.93 11.81 -46.05
N SER A 186 6.59 10.81 -45.43
CA SER A 186 6.72 9.46 -46.03
C SER A 186 7.70 8.56 -45.26
N ALA A 187 7.37 7.28 -45.32
CA ALA A 187 8.13 6.14 -44.82
C ALA A 187 9.49 5.93 -45.53
N SER A 188 10.40 5.24 -44.83
CA SER A 188 11.14 4.02 -45.28
C SER A 188 12.56 3.99 -44.71
N GLN A 189 12.88 2.88 -44.03
CA GLN A 189 14.24 2.31 -43.88
C GLN A 189 14.81 1.88 -45.27
N PRO A 190 16.07 1.34 -45.45
CA PRO A 190 17.10 0.89 -44.49
C PRO A 190 18.60 1.20 -44.87
N GLU A 191 19.52 0.63 -44.07
CA GLU A 191 20.94 0.22 -44.33
C GLU A 191 22.08 1.28 -44.28
N VAL A 192 23.33 1.06 -43.82
CA VAL A 192 24.10 0.01 -43.09
C VAL A 192 25.52 0.60 -42.78
N SER A 193 26.20 0.11 -41.72
CA SER A 193 27.67 0.04 -41.44
C SER A 193 28.47 1.15 -40.69
N ASN A 194 28.91 0.75 -39.47
CA ASN A 194 30.25 0.76 -38.81
C ASN A 194 31.13 2.03 -38.83
N GLU A 195 31.86 2.48 -37.79
CA GLU A 195 32.72 1.83 -36.75
C GLU A 195 33.00 2.82 -35.57
N ALA A 196 33.33 2.24 -34.40
CA ALA A 196 34.25 2.68 -33.33
C ALA A 196 33.98 3.91 -32.41
N GLY A 197 33.69 3.63 -31.14
CA GLY A 197 33.79 4.53 -29.97
C GLY A 197 33.54 3.76 -28.65
N PRO A 198 34.15 4.11 -27.51
CA PRO A 198 34.77 3.15 -26.58
C PRO A 198 33.78 2.42 -25.66
N ALA A 199 34.13 1.16 -25.40
CA ALA A 199 33.51 0.26 -24.44
C ALA A 199 33.48 0.88 -23.03
N TYR A 200 32.29 1.26 -22.58
CA TYR A 200 32.00 1.27 -21.16
C TYR A 200 31.82 -0.19 -20.75
N ASN A 201 32.86 -0.77 -20.16
CA ASN A 201 32.71 -2.01 -19.40
C ASN A 201 31.90 -1.66 -18.14
N SER A 202 30.58 -1.58 -18.27
CA SER A 202 29.70 -1.74 -17.11
C SER A 202 29.85 -3.19 -16.70
N THR A 203 30.81 -3.44 -15.80
CA THR A 203 30.83 -4.68 -15.04
C THR A 203 29.50 -4.70 -14.31
N PRO A 204 28.55 -5.61 -14.62
CA PRO A 204 27.37 -5.73 -13.80
C PRO A 204 27.88 -6.14 -12.43
N CYS A 205 27.69 -5.27 -11.44
CA CYS A 205 28.12 -5.53 -10.08
C CYS A 205 27.42 -6.83 -9.65
N GLY A 206 28.19 -7.91 -9.59
CA GLY A 206 27.73 -9.23 -9.22
C GLY A 206 27.46 -9.30 -7.72
N PHE A 207 26.55 -8.47 -7.22
CA PHE A 207 25.88 -8.76 -5.97
C PHE A 207 25.02 -9.99 -6.21
N ARG A 208 25.58 -11.15 -5.89
CA ARG A 208 24.80 -12.38 -5.72
C ARG A 208 24.03 -12.20 -4.42
N MET A 209 22.89 -11.50 -4.48
CA MET A 209 21.88 -11.67 -3.46
C MET A 209 21.59 -13.17 -3.40
N GLU A 210 21.84 -13.77 -2.25
CA GLU A 210 21.37 -15.13 -2.00
C GLU A 210 19.89 -15.14 -2.32
N LYS A 211 19.49 -15.93 -3.32
CA LYS A 211 18.10 -16.03 -3.74
C LYS A 211 17.30 -16.30 -2.47
N PRO A 212 16.36 -15.43 -2.08
CA PRO A 212 15.41 -15.76 -1.03
C PRO A 212 14.89 -17.16 -1.32
N LYS A 213 14.91 -18.06 -0.32
CA LYS A 213 14.37 -19.40 -0.50
C LYS A 213 12.87 -19.24 -0.70
N LEU A 214 12.46 -19.16 -1.95
CA LEU A 214 11.05 -19.06 -2.30
C LEU A 214 10.34 -20.33 -1.84
N PRO A 215 9.16 -20.20 -1.22
CA PRO A 215 8.39 -21.35 -0.79
C PRO A 215 8.09 -22.25 -1.99
N LYS A 216 8.10 -23.56 -1.77
CA LYS A 216 7.80 -24.55 -2.82
C LYS A 216 6.37 -25.03 -2.65
N PHE A 217 5.64 -25.11 -3.75
CA PHE A 217 4.26 -25.55 -3.77
C PHE A 217 4.13 -26.88 -4.50
N CYS A 218 3.61 -27.90 -3.81
CA CYS A 218 3.43 -29.23 -4.37
C CYS A 218 1.98 -29.54 -4.77
N GLY A 219 1.04 -28.61 -4.53
CA GLY A 219 -0.38 -28.79 -4.88
C GLY A 219 -1.30 -29.05 -3.69
N ASP A 220 -0.83 -28.84 -2.46
CA ASP A 220 -1.70 -28.90 -1.28
C ASP A 220 -2.65 -27.69 -1.27
N VAL A 221 -3.95 -27.95 -1.23
CA VAL A 221 -4.98 -26.90 -1.21
C VAL A 221 -4.89 -26.01 0.04
N ARG A 222 -4.40 -26.56 1.17
CA ARG A 222 -4.31 -25.84 2.46
C ARG A 222 -3.16 -24.84 2.45
N GLU A 223 -2.06 -25.20 1.79
CA GLU A 223 -0.88 -24.34 1.67
C GLU A 223 -1.00 -23.29 0.56
N TYR A 224 -1.95 -23.44 -0.38
CA TYR A 224 -2.03 -22.60 -1.57
C TYR A 224 -2.16 -21.10 -1.27
N ALA A 225 -3.04 -20.74 -0.33
CA ALA A 225 -3.29 -19.35 0.02
C ALA A 225 -2.03 -18.67 0.60
N ILE A 226 -1.30 -19.39 1.47
CA ILE A 226 -0.06 -18.93 2.10
C ILE A 226 1.03 -18.81 1.03
N PHE A 227 1.24 -19.85 0.23
CA PHE A 227 2.20 -19.85 -0.87
C PHE A 227 1.97 -18.68 -1.83
N ARG A 228 0.72 -18.45 -2.23
CA ARG A 228 0.35 -17.36 -3.14
C ARG A 228 0.68 -16.00 -2.54
N ALA A 229 0.31 -15.75 -1.28
CA ALA A 229 0.60 -14.50 -0.60
C ALA A 229 2.11 -14.25 -0.47
N ASP A 230 2.86 -15.25 0.00
CA ASP A 230 4.30 -15.16 0.21
C ASP A 230 5.06 -14.95 -1.10
N PHE A 231 4.69 -15.70 -2.15
CA PHE A 231 5.30 -15.55 -3.46
C PHE A 231 5.04 -14.15 -4.02
N LYS A 232 3.79 -13.69 -3.95
CA LYS A 232 3.37 -12.37 -4.46
C LYS A 232 4.15 -11.26 -3.77
N HIS A 233 4.23 -11.30 -2.44
CA HIS A 233 4.99 -10.35 -1.64
C HIS A 233 6.49 -10.35 -1.97
N ALA A 234 7.10 -11.54 -2.13
CA ALA A 234 8.53 -11.67 -2.40
C ALA A 234 8.93 -11.25 -3.83
N ILE A 235 8.02 -11.36 -4.80
CA ILE A 235 8.34 -11.25 -6.23
C ILE A 235 7.82 -9.97 -6.88
N GLU A 236 6.61 -9.49 -6.56
CA GLU A 236 5.98 -8.40 -7.31
C GLU A 236 6.71 -7.06 -7.23
N SER A 237 7.43 -6.80 -6.14
CA SER A 237 8.20 -5.55 -5.98
C SER A 237 9.58 -5.60 -6.63
N ARG A 238 10.11 -6.80 -6.95
CA ARG A 238 11.53 -6.99 -7.32
C ARG A 238 11.75 -7.54 -8.71
N TYR A 239 10.73 -8.15 -9.34
CA TYR A 239 10.88 -8.83 -10.61
C TYR A 239 9.80 -8.40 -11.60
N SER A 240 10.19 -8.30 -12.87
CA SER A 240 9.23 -8.09 -13.96
C SER A 240 8.32 -9.31 -14.10
N LYS A 241 7.10 -9.15 -14.65
CA LYS A 241 6.19 -10.29 -14.93
C LYS A 241 6.86 -11.42 -15.73
N ARG A 242 7.76 -11.06 -16.65
CA ARG A 242 8.52 -12.01 -17.49
C ARG A 242 9.51 -12.86 -16.67
N ASP A 243 10.13 -12.28 -15.66
CA ASP A 243 11.06 -12.99 -14.78
C ASP A 243 10.30 -13.73 -13.65
N ALA A 244 9.20 -13.15 -13.19
CA ALA A 244 8.32 -13.70 -12.17
C ALA A 244 7.72 -15.05 -12.59
N ILE A 245 7.24 -15.18 -13.84
CA ILE A 245 6.73 -16.47 -14.35
C ILE A 245 7.82 -17.56 -14.38
N THR A 246 9.07 -17.18 -14.66
CA THR A 246 10.20 -18.12 -14.63
C THR A 246 10.48 -18.59 -13.21
N LEU A 247 10.45 -17.67 -12.23
CA LEU A 247 10.60 -18.00 -10.82
C LEU A 247 9.43 -18.83 -10.29
N LEU A 248 8.19 -18.51 -10.69
CA LEU A 248 7.00 -19.26 -10.32
C LEU A 248 7.15 -20.73 -10.71
N ARG A 249 7.56 -21.02 -11.94
CA ARG A 249 7.84 -22.39 -12.40
C ARG A 249 8.88 -23.14 -11.58
N THR A 250 9.86 -22.44 -10.99
CA THR A 250 10.86 -23.10 -10.12
C THR A 250 10.33 -23.42 -8.72
N CYS A 251 9.24 -22.76 -8.31
CA CYS A 251 8.61 -22.93 -7.01
C CYS A 251 7.50 -23.99 -7.05
N LEU A 252 6.89 -24.21 -8.22
CA LEU A 252 5.89 -25.25 -8.42
C LEU A 252 6.53 -26.62 -8.64
N LYS A 253 5.88 -27.66 -8.14
CA LYS A 253 6.20 -29.05 -8.42
C LYS A 253 4.98 -29.80 -8.93
N GLU A 254 5.22 -30.96 -9.55
CA GLU A 254 4.20 -31.94 -9.91
C GLU A 254 3.03 -31.31 -10.68
N LYS A 255 1.80 -31.48 -10.18
CA LYS A 255 0.56 -31.08 -10.82
C LYS A 255 0.42 -29.57 -11.01
N PRO A 256 0.69 -28.70 -10.02
CA PRO A 256 0.74 -27.24 -10.23
C PRO A 256 1.66 -26.79 -11.36
N LEU A 257 2.84 -27.42 -11.51
CA LEU A 257 3.79 -27.08 -12.57
C LEU A 257 3.26 -27.49 -13.95
N GLU A 258 2.64 -28.67 -14.05
CA GLU A 258 2.04 -29.16 -15.30
C GLU A 258 0.91 -28.24 -15.78
N LEU A 259 0.08 -27.73 -14.87
CA LEU A 259 -1.04 -26.83 -15.18
C LEU A 259 -0.57 -25.57 -15.91
N ILE A 260 0.53 -24.96 -15.47
CA ILE A 260 1.02 -23.70 -16.05
C ILE A 260 2.10 -23.89 -17.14
N LYS A 261 2.45 -25.14 -17.48
CA LYS A 261 3.51 -25.43 -18.46
C LYS A 261 3.14 -24.96 -19.88
N GLY A 262 1.85 -25.01 -20.23
CA GLY A 262 1.32 -24.54 -21.51
C GLY A 262 1.12 -23.02 -21.60
N ILE A 263 1.15 -22.33 -20.46
CA ILE A 263 0.89 -20.89 -20.35
C ILE A 263 2.22 -20.17 -20.57
N GLY A 264 2.56 -19.80 -21.81
CA GLY A 264 3.89 -19.35 -22.26
C GLY A 264 4.67 -18.42 -21.32
N SER A 265 4.59 -17.11 -21.52
CA SER A 265 5.25 -16.10 -20.66
C SER A 265 4.25 -15.24 -19.90
N ASP A 266 2.98 -15.66 -19.90
CA ASP A 266 1.89 -14.92 -19.31
C ASP A 266 1.81 -15.24 -17.81
N TYR A 267 2.19 -14.26 -17.00
CA TYR A 267 2.21 -14.38 -15.55
C TYR A 267 0.80 -14.33 -14.95
N ASP A 268 -0.04 -13.45 -15.47
CA ASP A 268 -1.39 -13.24 -14.92
C ASP A 268 -2.26 -14.47 -15.24
N ALA A 269 -2.20 -14.97 -16.48
CA ALA A 269 -2.93 -16.18 -16.87
C ALA A 269 -2.48 -17.43 -16.09
N ALA A 270 -1.19 -17.51 -15.71
CA ALA A 270 -0.69 -18.62 -14.90
C ALA A 270 -1.30 -18.62 -13.49
N TRP A 271 -1.47 -17.43 -12.90
CA TRP A 271 -2.15 -17.29 -11.62
C TRP A 271 -3.64 -17.56 -11.71
N GLU A 272 -4.31 -17.10 -12.77
CA GLU A 272 -5.74 -17.40 -12.97
C GLU A 272 -6.01 -18.91 -13.02
N TYR A 273 -5.14 -19.69 -13.69
CA TYR A 273 -5.27 -21.15 -13.74
C TYR A 273 -5.03 -21.82 -12.39
N LEU A 274 -4.05 -21.34 -11.62
CA LEU A 274 -3.79 -21.83 -10.27
C LEU A 274 -4.95 -21.47 -9.32
N ASP A 275 -5.46 -20.25 -9.40
CA ASP A 275 -6.58 -19.74 -8.61
C ASP A 275 -7.88 -20.49 -8.94
N SER A 276 -8.10 -20.84 -10.20
CA SER A 276 -9.28 -21.62 -10.61
C SER A 276 -9.32 -23.03 -10.04
N ILE A 277 -8.19 -23.61 -9.63
CA ILE A 277 -8.15 -24.96 -9.07
C ILE A 277 -7.93 -24.90 -7.56
N TYR A 278 -6.84 -24.28 -7.11
CA TYR A 278 -6.46 -24.29 -5.69
C TYR A 278 -7.03 -23.12 -4.90
N GLY A 279 -7.47 -22.05 -5.59
CA GLY A 279 -8.13 -20.89 -4.98
C GLY A 279 -9.66 -21.01 -4.90
N ASP A 280 -10.28 -21.99 -5.56
CA ASP A 280 -11.73 -22.20 -5.52
C ASP A 280 -12.14 -22.74 -4.13
N PRO A 281 -12.94 -21.99 -3.35
CA PRO A 281 -13.40 -22.44 -2.05
C PRO A 281 -14.14 -23.78 -2.09
N ARG A 282 -14.80 -24.11 -3.22
CA ARG A 282 -15.50 -25.38 -3.40
C ARG A 282 -14.51 -26.54 -3.50
N PHE A 283 -13.46 -26.37 -4.30
CA PHE A 283 -12.42 -27.40 -4.44
C PHE A 283 -11.67 -27.63 -3.13
N VAL A 284 -11.36 -26.55 -2.40
CA VAL A 284 -10.78 -26.64 -1.06
C VAL A 284 -11.72 -27.42 -0.15
N SER A 285 -12.97 -26.98 0.00
CA SER A 285 -13.95 -27.64 0.87
C SER A 285 -14.15 -29.12 0.55
N ASP A 286 -14.25 -29.49 -0.73
CA ASP A 286 -14.44 -30.88 -1.15
C ASP A 286 -13.21 -31.74 -0.81
N THR A 287 -12.01 -31.19 -0.98
CA THR A 287 -10.76 -31.87 -0.63
C THR A 287 -10.68 -32.11 0.88
N ILE A 288 -10.94 -31.09 1.69
CA ILE A 288 -10.94 -31.22 3.17
C ILE A 288 -12.01 -32.22 3.63
N THR A 289 -13.22 -32.14 3.06
CA THR A 289 -14.32 -33.05 3.39
C THR A 289 -13.95 -34.48 3.04
N GLN A 290 -13.28 -34.69 1.91
CA GLN A 290 -12.79 -36.00 1.51
C GLN A 290 -11.68 -36.52 2.44
N ASP A 291 -10.77 -35.66 2.91
CA ASP A 291 -9.74 -36.03 3.88
C ASP A 291 -10.36 -36.46 5.20
N ILE A 292 -11.35 -35.70 5.70
CA ILE A 292 -12.12 -36.03 6.91
C ILE A 292 -12.85 -37.36 6.73
N ALA A 293 -13.50 -37.58 5.57
CA ALA A 293 -14.23 -38.82 5.31
C ALA A 293 -13.32 -40.05 5.20
N LYS A 294 -12.08 -39.87 4.71
CA LYS A 294 -11.06 -40.93 4.67
C LYS A 294 -10.38 -41.14 6.03
N PHE A 295 -10.51 -40.18 6.94
CA PHE A 295 -9.90 -40.26 8.25
C PHE A 295 -10.59 -41.32 9.11
N LYS A 296 -9.82 -42.33 9.51
CA LYS A 296 -10.31 -43.39 10.39
C LYS A 296 -10.45 -42.86 11.83
N PRO A 297 -11.41 -43.40 12.62
CA PRO A 297 -11.51 -43.08 14.04
C PRO A 297 -10.17 -43.24 14.75
N LEU A 298 -9.84 -42.31 15.64
CA LEU A 298 -8.61 -42.34 16.42
C LEU A 298 -8.71 -43.43 17.48
N GLU A 299 -7.66 -44.23 17.60
CA GLU A 299 -7.44 -45.12 18.75
C GLU A 299 -6.57 -44.41 19.80
N GLU A 300 -6.61 -44.90 21.04
CA GLU A 300 -5.89 -44.30 22.15
C GLU A 300 -4.36 -44.32 21.90
N GLY A 301 -3.75 -43.14 21.82
CA GLY A 301 -2.32 -42.96 21.48
C GLY A 301 -2.02 -42.58 20.03
N GLU A 302 -3.03 -42.40 19.16
CA GLU A 302 -2.85 -41.97 17.76
C GLU A 302 -2.98 -40.45 17.53
N ASP A 303 -2.81 -39.62 18.56
CA ASP A 303 -3.00 -38.16 18.48
C ASP A 303 -2.19 -37.48 17.38
N VAL A 304 -1.02 -38.04 17.03
CA VAL A 304 -0.16 -37.57 15.94
C VAL A 304 -0.88 -37.58 14.59
N ARG A 305 -1.73 -38.59 14.31
CA ARG A 305 -2.47 -38.67 13.03
C ARG A 305 -3.51 -37.56 12.92
N PHE A 306 -4.07 -37.13 14.05
CA PHE A 306 -4.98 -35.99 14.08
C PHE A 306 -4.20 -34.68 13.89
N CYS A 307 -3.06 -34.54 14.55
CA CYS A 307 -2.18 -33.39 14.33
C CYS A 307 -1.78 -33.26 12.86
N ASP A 308 -1.44 -34.37 12.18
CA ASP A 308 -1.12 -34.38 10.76
C ASP A 308 -2.33 -33.99 9.90
N LEU A 309 -3.55 -34.41 10.24
CA LEU A 309 -4.76 -34.01 9.50
C LEU A 309 -5.06 -32.50 9.59
N VAL A 310 -4.68 -31.87 10.70
CA VAL A 310 -5.05 -30.49 11.04
C VAL A 310 -3.93 -29.48 10.76
N HIS A 311 -2.66 -29.86 10.90
CA HIS A 311 -1.49 -28.96 10.80
C HIS A 311 -0.68 -29.07 9.50
N LEU A 312 -1.13 -29.86 8.52
CA LEU A 312 -0.64 -29.77 7.15
C LEU A 312 -1.36 -28.65 6.40
#